data_AF-A0A7C4Y1I8-F1
#
_entry.id   AF-A0A7C4Y1I8-F1
#
_cell.length_a   1.000
_cell.length_b   1.000
_cell.length_c   1.000
_cell.angle_alpha   90.00
_cell.angle_beta   90.00
_cell.angle_gamma   90.00
#
_symmetry.space_group_name_H-M   'P 1'
#
loop_
_entity.id
_entity.type
_entity.pdbx_description
1 polymer ?
#
loop_
_entity_poly.entity_id
_entity_poly.type
_entity_poly.pdbx_seq_one_letter_code
_entity_poly.pdbx_strand_id
1 'polypeptide(L)'
;MPAFNRRNFLKASGIAVLPAFIPATVRAAGNNSPYAEEPIIKFFYDGEDFNPSQYIAELQKINSKEAIKRDFYLEGGAVAAMEKKFEEITGKEKALCLPTGTMANQLAIAVLSGNNTKVFVQDTSHVYRDEADAAQSVFQKRLMPLAMGKTYFTAEE
;
A
#
# COMPACT_ATOMS: atom_id res chain seq x y z
N MET A 1 -6.40 -18.03 -57.44
CA MET A 1 -7.13 -18.11 -56.16
C MET A 1 -6.97 -16.79 -55.43
N PRO A 2 -8.05 -16.09 -55.04
CA PRO A 2 -7.92 -14.75 -54.46
C PRO A 2 -7.37 -14.84 -53.04
N ALA A 3 -6.44 -13.96 -52.69
CA ALA A 3 -5.75 -13.94 -51.40
C ALA A 3 -6.72 -13.54 -50.27
N PHE A 4 -6.78 -14.37 -49.22
CA PHE A 4 -7.58 -14.14 -48.02
C PHE A 4 -7.11 -12.87 -47.29
N ASN A 5 -7.91 -11.81 -47.38
CA ASN A 5 -7.68 -10.55 -46.69
C ASN A 5 -8.40 -10.56 -45.33
N ARG A 6 -7.64 -10.43 -44.24
CA ARG A 6 -8.14 -10.41 -42.84
C ARG A 6 -9.26 -9.39 -42.61
N ARG A 7 -9.29 -8.30 -43.39
CA ARG A 7 -10.33 -7.25 -43.31
C ARG A 7 -11.70 -7.68 -43.83
N ASN A 8 -11.77 -8.70 -44.69
CA ASN A 8 -13.03 -9.19 -45.25
C ASN A 8 -13.62 -10.37 -44.47
N PHE A 9 -12.85 -10.98 -43.55
CA PHE A 9 -13.30 -12.09 -42.72
C PHE A 9 -14.45 -11.69 -41.78
N LEU A 10 -14.34 -10.52 -41.13
CA LEU A 10 -15.37 -10.02 -40.21
C LEU A 10 -16.67 -9.63 -40.92
N LYS A 11 -16.62 -9.30 -42.22
CA LYS A 11 -17.80 -8.96 -43.01
C LYS A 11 -18.63 -10.19 -43.41
N ALA A 12 -18.05 -11.39 -43.39
CA ALA A 12 -18.67 -12.58 -43.96
C ALA A 12 -19.25 -13.56 -42.92
N SER A 13 -18.99 -13.41 -41.61
CA SER A 13 -19.29 -14.51 -40.66
C SER A 13 -19.92 -14.14 -39.30
N GLY A 14 -20.16 -12.88 -38.95
CA GLY A 14 -20.39 -12.54 -37.53
C GLY A 14 -21.79 -12.10 -37.06
N ILE A 15 -22.53 -11.32 -37.85
CA ILE A 15 -23.51 -10.40 -37.25
C ILE A 15 -24.93 -10.96 -37.15
N ALA A 16 -25.29 -11.99 -37.91
CA ALA A 16 -26.67 -12.47 -37.96
C ALA A 16 -27.11 -13.35 -36.76
N VAL A 17 -26.18 -13.80 -35.91
CA VAL A 17 -26.49 -14.75 -34.80
C VAL A 17 -26.34 -14.11 -33.42
N LEU A 18 -25.87 -12.86 -33.34
CA LEU A 18 -25.67 -12.14 -32.08
C LEU A 18 -26.93 -12.05 -31.19
N PRO A 19 -28.17 -11.86 -31.68
CA PRO A 19 -29.32 -11.69 -30.79
C PRO A 19 -29.69 -12.97 -30.02
N ALA A 20 -29.37 -14.16 -30.54
CA ALA A 20 -29.76 -15.44 -29.95
C ALA A 20 -28.85 -15.89 -28.79
N PHE A 21 -27.66 -15.31 -28.66
CA PHE A 21 -26.67 -15.71 -27.64
C PHE A 21 -26.50 -14.70 -26.49
N ILE A 22 -27.09 -13.51 -26.58
CA ILE A 22 -27.01 -12.48 -25.51
C ILE A 22 -27.62 -12.95 -24.17
N PRO A 23 -28.77 -13.68 -24.12
CA PRO A 23 -29.33 -14.07 -22.82
C PRO A 23 -28.50 -15.15 -22.09
N ALA A 24 -27.75 -15.97 -22.84
CA ALA A 24 -26.97 -17.07 -22.28
C ALA A 24 -25.58 -16.63 -21.80
N THR A 25 -24.93 -15.67 -22.49
CA THR A 25 -23.61 -15.16 -22.09
C THR A 25 -23.69 -14.25 -20.87
N VAL A 26 -24.77 -13.48 -20.70
CA VAL A 26 -24.98 -12.63 -19.51
C VAL A 26 -25.18 -13.48 -18.24
N ARG A 27 -25.73 -14.71 -18.35
CA ARG A 27 -25.85 -15.64 -17.22
C ARG A 27 -24.57 -16.41 -16.88
N ALA A 28 -23.64 -16.53 -17.83
CA ALA A 28 -22.35 -17.18 -17.62
C ALA A 28 -21.30 -16.23 -17.03
N ALA A 29 -21.54 -14.92 -17.04
CA ALA A 29 -20.88 -13.97 -16.16
C ALA A 29 -21.45 -14.10 -14.73
N GLY A 30 -21.47 -15.32 -14.20
CA GLY A 30 -21.55 -15.50 -12.76
C GLY A 30 -20.38 -14.75 -12.14
N ASN A 31 -20.59 -14.19 -10.95
CA ASN A 31 -19.53 -13.66 -10.10
C ASN A 31 -18.53 -14.78 -9.77
N ASN A 32 -17.68 -15.11 -10.74
CA ASN A 32 -16.42 -15.78 -10.49
C ASN A 32 -15.52 -14.72 -9.87
N SER A 33 -15.79 -14.43 -8.60
CA SER A 33 -14.72 -14.02 -7.71
C SER A 33 -13.69 -15.14 -7.77
N PRO A 34 -12.51 -14.94 -8.37
CA PRO A 34 -11.50 -16.00 -8.46
C PRO A 34 -10.91 -16.35 -7.08
N TYR A 35 -11.35 -15.66 -6.04
CA TYR A 35 -11.00 -15.90 -4.66
C TYR A 35 -11.81 -17.10 -4.14
N ALA A 36 -11.34 -18.28 -4.53
CA ALA A 36 -11.69 -19.56 -3.92
C ALA A 36 -11.38 -19.53 -2.42
N GLU A 37 -12.05 -20.39 -1.66
CA GLU A 37 -12.06 -20.51 -0.19
C GLU A 37 -10.69 -20.82 0.46
N GLU A 38 -9.61 -20.92 -0.31
CA GLU A 38 -8.25 -21.19 0.19
C GLU A 38 -7.44 -19.90 0.39
N PRO A 39 -6.67 -19.77 1.49
CA PRO A 39 -5.86 -18.59 1.74
C PRO A 39 -4.76 -18.45 0.69
N ILE A 40 -4.79 -17.35 -0.08
CA ILE A 40 -3.77 -17.03 -1.08
C ILE A 40 -2.60 -16.33 -0.39
N ILE A 41 -1.40 -16.89 -0.50
CA ILE A 41 -0.17 -16.23 -0.02
C ILE A 41 0.31 -15.24 -1.09
N LYS A 42 0.35 -13.95 -0.73
CA LYS A 42 0.85 -12.86 -1.58
C LYS A 42 2.32 -12.58 -1.24
N PHE A 43 3.21 -12.58 -2.24
CA PHE A 43 4.66 -12.37 -2.06
C PHE A 43 5.14 -10.94 -2.39
N PHE A 44 4.22 -9.98 -2.49
CA PHE A 44 4.53 -8.61 -2.92
C PHE A 44 4.21 -7.53 -1.88
N TYR A 45 3.54 -7.89 -0.77
CA TYR A 45 3.26 -6.99 0.35
C TYR A 45 3.54 -7.70 1.68
N ASP A 46 3.85 -6.91 2.71
CA ASP A 46 4.19 -7.39 4.04
C ASP A 46 2.96 -7.73 4.90
N GLY A 47 1.74 -7.48 4.39
CA GLY A 47 0.50 -7.59 5.14
C GLY A 47 -0.63 -8.28 4.38
N GLU A 48 -1.65 -8.64 5.13
CA GLU A 48 -2.89 -9.19 4.59
C GLU A 48 -3.65 -8.08 3.82
N ASP A 49 -3.89 -8.34 2.54
CA ASP A 49 -4.56 -7.40 1.64
C ASP A 49 -6.01 -7.85 1.43
N PHE A 50 -6.86 -7.44 2.37
CA PHE A 50 -8.28 -7.78 2.42
C PHE A 50 -9.06 -7.12 1.29
N ASN A 51 -9.93 -7.87 0.63
CA ASN A 51 -11.00 -7.27 -0.15
C ASN A 51 -12.05 -6.60 0.76
N PRO A 52 -12.91 -5.70 0.25
CA PRO A 52 -13.85 -4.95 1.08
C PRO A 52 -14.75 -5.81 1.98
N SER A 53 -15.23 -6.96 1.49
CA SER A 53 -16.08 -7.86 2.27
C SER A 53 -15.32 -8.54 3.41
N GLN A 54 -14.08 -8.98 3.15
CA GLN A 54 -13.20 -9.54 4.17
C GLN A 54 -12.86 -8.50 5.25
N TYR A 55 -12.59 -7.25 4.85
CA TYR A 55 -12.27 -6.18 5.78
C TYR A 55 -13.46 -5.88 6.71
N ILE A 56 -14.69 -5.79 6.17
CA ILE A 56 -15.91 -5.61 6.97
C ILE A 56 -16.11 -6.79 7.94
N ALA A 57 -15.91 -8.03 7.49
CA ALA A 57 -16.05 -9.20 8.34
C ALA A 57 -15.04 -9.19 9.49
N GLU A 58 -13.79 -8.79 9.25
CA GLU A 58 -12.79 -8.67 10.31
C GLU A 58 -13.14 -7.53 11.28
N LEU A 59 -13.60 -6.37 10.81
CA LEU A 59 -14.09 -5.30 11.68
C LEU A 59 -15.28 -5.74 12.56
N GLN A 60 -16.21 -6.51 12.00
CA GLN A 60 -17.33 -7.08 12.78
C GLN A 60 -16.85 -8.04 13.86
N LYS A 61 -15.85 -8.88 13.55
CA LYS A 61 -15.23 -9.80 14.49
C LYS A 61 -14.45 -9.09 15.59
N ILE A 62 -13.78 -7.97 15.28
CA ILE A 62 -13.13 -7.12 16.28
C ILE A 62 -14.20 -6.50 17.20
N ASN A 63 -15.22 -5.88 16.60
CA ASN A 63 -16.27 -5.18 17.33
C ASN A 63 -17.13 -6.10 18.23
N SER A 64 -17.29 -7.38 17.86
CA SER A 64 -18.03 -8.36 18.67
C SER A 64 -17.25 -8.84 19.90
N LYS A 65 -15.90 -8.79 19.86
CA LYS A 65 -15.04 -9.11 21.00
C LYS A 65 -14.95 -7.95 21.99
N GLU A 66 -14.69 -6.75 21.48
CA GLU A 66 -14.72 -5.50 22.23
C GLU A 66 -15.27 -4.41 21.32
N ALA A 67 -16.23 -3.61 21.81
CA ALA A 67 -16.80 -2.53 21.03
C ALA A 67 -15.71 -1.54 20.60
N ILE A 68 -15.66 -1.24 19.30
CA ILE A 68 -14.68 -0.31 18.74
C ILE A 68 -14.93 1.08 19.33
N LYS A 69 -13.92 1.60 20.02
CA LYS A 69 -13.93 2.95 20.57
C LYS A 69 -13.39 3.91 19.53
N ARG A 70 -14.20 4.92 19.21
CA ARG A 70 -13.85 6.00 18.29
C ARG A 70 -12.73 6.87 18.88
N ASP A 71 -11.78 7.26 18.04
CA ASP A 71 -10.81 8.31 18.30
C ASP A 71 -11.34 9.68 17.84
N PHE A 72 -10.71 10.75 18.31
CA PHE A 72 -10.96 12.11 17.84
C PHE A 72 -9.63 12.81 17.59
N TYR A 73 -9.35 13.15 16.33
CA TYR A 73 -8.04 13.68 15.91
C TYR A 73 -6.86 12.85 16.42
N LEU A 74 -6.93 11.52 16.27
CA LEU A 74 -5.93 10.55 16.74
C LEU A 74 -5.85 10.40 18.28
N GLU A 75 -6.71 11.07 19.05
CA GLU A 75 -6.76 10.91 20.50
C GLU A 75 -7.78 9.84 20.92
N GLY A 76 -7.33 8.93 21.77
CA GLY A 76 -8.17 7.89 22.37
C GLY A 76 -8.46 6.70 21.44
N GLY A 77 -9.52 5.96 21.75
CA GLY A 77 -9.99 4.84 20.93
C GLY A 77 -8.96 3.74 20.69
N ALA A 78 -9.03 3.13 19.51
CA ALA A 78 -8.08 2.12 19.06
C ALA A 78 -6.66 2.70 18.84
N VAL A 79 -6.55 4.00 18.51
CA VAL A 79 -5.27 4.67 18.27
C VAL A 79 -4.42 4.70 19.54
N ALA A 80 -4.97 5.19 20.65
CA ALA A 80 -4.24 5.24 21.92
C ALA A 80 -3.83 3.84 22.44
N ALA A 81 -4.68 2.83 22.23
CA ALA A 81 -4.34 1.45 22.58
C ALA A 81 -3.18 0.91 21.74
N MET A 82 -3.17 1.21 20.44
CA MET A 82 -2.09 0.83 19.53
C MET A 82 -0.78 1.55 19.91
N GLU A 83 -0.81 2.86 20.12
CA GLU A 83 0.38 3.63 20.52
C GLU A 83 1.01 3.08 21.80
N LYS A 84 0.18 2.87 22.83
CA LYS A 84 0.65 2.26 24.09
C LYS A 84 1.32 0.90 23.86
N LYS A 85 0.77 0.10 22.94
CA LYS A 85 1.36 -1.20 22.63
C LYS A 85 2.73 -1.05 21.97
N PHE A 86 2.90 -0.08 21.09
CA PHE A 86 4.19 0.20 20.46
C PHE A 86 5.20 0.82 21.44
N GLU A 87 4.77 1.63 22.41
CA GLU A 87 5.61 2.09 23.52
C GLU A 87 6.20 0.90 24.29
N GLU A 88 5.36 -0.08 24.66
CA GLU A 88 5.79 -1.32 25.33
C GLU A 88 6.78 -2.13 24.49
N ILE A 89 6.50 -2.32 23.19
CA ILE A 89 7.33 -3.14 22.29
C ILE A 89 8.69 -2.50 22.04
N THR A 90 8.71 -1.18 21.83
CA THR A 90 9.93 -0.45 21.44
C THR A 90 10.76 0.01 22.64
N GLY A 91 10.16 0.05 23.84
CA GLY A 91 10.78 0.62 25.03
C GLY A 91 10.98 2.14 24.94
N LYS A 92 10.30 2.82 24.01
CA LYS A 92 10.32 4.28 23.87
C LYS A 92 9.29 4.91 24.79
N GLU A 93 9.58 6.14 25.22
CA GLU A 93 8.69 6.92 26.10
C GLU A 93 7.32 7.22 25.48
N LYS A 94 7.25 7.27 24.15
CA LYS A 94 6.05 7.58 23.38
C LYS A 94 6.10 6.95 22.00
N ALA A 95 4.94 6.53 21.49
CA ALA A 95 4.72 6.22 20.08
C ALA A 95 3.60 7.12 19.53
N LEU A 96 3.68 7.44 18.23
CA LEU A 96 2.71 8.28 17.53
C LEU A 96 2.17 7.55 16.30
N CYS A 97 0.85 7.47 16.17
CA CYS A 97 0.21 6.96 14.96
C CYS A 97 0.27 8.02 13.86
N LEU A 98 0.86 7.67 12.71
CA LEU A 98 0.92 8.53 11.54
C LEU A 98 0.27 7.84 10.32
N PRO A 99 -0.36 8.59 9.41
CA PRO A 99 -1.06 8.01 8.27
C PRO A 99 -0.17 7.16 7.34
N THR A 100 1.12 7.47 7.22
CA THR A 100 2.06 6.75 6.36
C THR A 100 3.47 6.71 6.95
N GLY A 101 4.26 5.71 6.50
CA GLY A 101 5.69 5.62 6.82
C GLY A 101 6.49 6.81 6.30
N THR A 102 6.18 7.31 5.10
CA THR A 102 6.78 8.54 4.55
C THR A 102 6.59 9.74 5.46
N MET A 103 5.36 9.97 5.97
CA MET A 103 5.12 11.08 6.90
C MET A 103 5.90 10.90 8.20
N ALA A 104 5.98 9.67 8.71
CA ALA A 104 6.75 9.35 9.91
C ALA A 104 8.25 9.62 9.74
N ASN A 105 8.85 9.13 8.67
CA ASN A 105 10.27 9.34 8.37
C ASN A 105 10.60 10.83 8.22
N GLN A 106 9.80 11.54 7.43
CA GLN A 106 10.06 12.95 7.15
C GLN A 106 9.87 13.83 8.38
N LEU A 107 8.85 13.55 9.21
CA LEU A 107 8.69 14.23 10.50
C LEU A 107 9.88 13.98 11.41
N ALA A 108 10.32 12.73 11.53
CA ALA A 108 11.49 12.37 12.35
C ALA A 108 12.75 13.11 11.87
N ILE A 109 13.01 13.12 10.56
CA ILE A 109 14.15 13.83 9.96
C ILE A 109 14.06 15.34 10.24
N ALA A 110 12.89 15.95 10.04
CA ALA A 110 12.70 17.38 10.25
C ALA A 110 12.96 17.78 11.72
N VAL A 111 12.42 17.02 12.67
CA VAL A 111 12.60 17.27 14.11
C VAL A 111 14.05 17.05 14.54
N LEU A 112 14.64 15.90 14.18
CA LEU A 112 15.97 15.51 14.68
C LEU A 112 17.10 16.31 14.03
N SER A 113 16.95 16.75 12.79
CA SER A 113 17.96 17.59 12.13
C SER A 113 17.92 19.05 12.61
N GLY A 114 16.81 19.51 13.19
CA GLY A 114 16.65 20.89 13.67
C GLY A 114 16.95 21.90 12.56
N ASN A 115 17.91 22.80 12.78
CA ASN A 115 18.34 23.78 11.78
C ASN A 115 19.37 23.24 10.77
N ASN A 116 19.88 22.03 10.96
CA ASN A 116 20.82 21.43 10.01
C ASN A 116 20.07 21.07 8.72
N THR A 117 20.64 21.50 7.60
CA THR A 117 20.01 21.33 6.28
C THR A 117 20.47 20.07 5.55
N LYS A 118 21.46 19.35 6.06
CA LYS A 118 22.01 18.14 5.45
C LYS A 118 21.74 16.93 6.33
N VAL A 119 21.27 15.85 5.73
CA VAL A 119 20.93 14.60 6.43
C VAL A 119 21.55 13.44 5.65
N PHE A 120 22.38 12.66 6.33
CA PHE A 120 22.99 11.46 5.74
C PHE A 120 22.01 10.30 5.78
N VAL A 121 21.89 9.61 4.64
CA VAL A 121 21.00 8.45 4.48
C VAL A 121 21.71 7.41 3.61
N GLN A 122 21.29 6.16 3.70
CA GLN A 122 21.76 5.14 2.78
C GLN A 122 21.18 5.37 1.37
N ASP A 123 22.01 5.21 0.34
CA ASP A 123 21.62 5.40 -1.07
C ASP A 123 20.41 4.57 -1.50
N THR A 124 20.28 3.33 -1.03
CA THR A 124 19.13 2.48 -1.39
C THR A 124 17.94 2.57 -0.43
N SER A 125 17.93 3.56 0.46
CA SER A 125 16.84 3.74 1.43
C SER A 125 15.56 4.27 0.79
N HIS A 126 14.40 3.87 1.34
CA HIS A 126 13.08 4.36 0.93
C HIS A 126 13.00 5.90 1.01
N VAL A 127 13.56 6.50 2.06
CA VAL A 127 13.64 7.95 2.24
C VAL A 127 14.32 8.66 1.07
N TYR A 128 15.39 8.07 0.53
CA TYR A 128 16.13 8.65 -0.59
C TYR A 128 15.45 8.41 -1.94
N ARG A 129 14.82 7.24 -2.15
CA ARG A 129 14.37 6.81 -3.49
C ARG A 129 12.86 6.91 -3.73
N ASP A 130 12.06 6.74 -2.69
CA ASP A 130 10.64 6.38 -2.81
C ASP A 130 9.71 7.33 -2.01
N GLU A 131 10.19 8.53 -1.65
CA GLU A 131 9.42 9.54 -0.93
C GLU A 131 9.22 10.84 -1.73
N ALA A 132 9.36 10.77 -3.06
CA ALA A 132 9.11 11.88 -3.99
C ALA A 132 9.83 13.19 -3.59
N ASP A 133 11.09 13.07 -3.15
CA ASP A 133 11.92 14.17 -2.67
C ASP A 133 11.29 15.03 -1.54
N ALA A 134 10.37 14.46 -0.74
CA ALA A 134 9.65 15.18 0.32
C ALA A 134 10.58 15.90 1.32
N ALA A 135 11.72 15.29 1.65
CA ALA A 135 12.74 15.89 2.51
C ALA A 135 13.16 17.28 2.00
N GLN A 136 13.38 17.41 0.69
CA GLN A 136 13.83 18.65 0.09
C GLN A 136 12.67 19.61 -0.20
N SER A 137 11.59 19.09 -0.79
CA SER A 137 10.47 19.89 -1.29
C SER A 137 9.56 20.44 -0.19
N VAL A 138 9.40 19.71 0.92
CA VAL A 138 8.54 20.09 2.04
C VAL A 138 9.36 20.64 3.22
N PHE A 139 10.48 19.99 3.55
CA PHE A 139 11.22 20.27 4.79
C PHE A 139 12.56 20.99 4.58
N GLN A 140 12.92 21.32 3.34
CA GLN A 140 14.19 22.00 3.00
C GLN A 140 15.43 21.26 3.51
N LYS A 141 15.36 19.93 3.56
CA LYS A 141 16.45 19.03 3.94
C LYS A 141 17.06 18.43 2.69
N ARG A 142 18.36 18.63 2.51
CA ARG A 142 19.16 17.99 1.48
C ARG A 142 19.63 16.63 1.99
N LEU A 143 19.19 15.56 1.33
CA LEU A 143 19.68 14.22 1.59
C LEU A 143 21.08 14.03 0.98
N MET A 144 21.96 13.38 1.75
CA MET A 144 23.33 13.06 1.39
C MET A 144 23.46 11.52 1.36
N PRO A 145 23.36 10.88 0.19
CA PRO A 145 23.40 9.42 0.10
C PRO A 145 24.80 8.89 0.40
N LEU A 146 24.86 7.82 1.21
CA LEU A 146 26.05 7.05 1.54
C LEU A 146 26.02 5.70 0.83
N ALA A 147 27.21 5.14 0.57
CA ALA A 147 27.39 3.78 0.04
C ALA A 147 26.58 3.49 -1.24
N MET A 148 26.81 4.29 -2.29
CA MET A 148 26.17 4.19 -3.60
C MET A 148 26.13 2.74 -4.11
N GLY A 149 24.92 2.25 -4.41
CA GLY A 149 24.70 0.90 -4.93
C GLY A 149 24.93 -0.26 -3.93
N LYS A 150 25.18 0.03 -2.65
CA LYS A 150 25.33 -0.99 -1.59
C LYS A 150 24.08 -1.08 -0.70
N THR A 151 23.92 -2.22 -0.04
CA THR A 151 22.78 -2.50 0.86
C THR A 151 22.98 -2.02 2.30
N TYR A 152 24.19 -1.57 2.65
CA TYR A 152 24.53 -1.00 3.95
C TYR A 152 25.75 -0.09 3.81
N PHE A 153 26.03 0.71 4.85
CA PHE A 153 27.25 1.51 4.97
C PHE A 153 28.01 1.18 6.25
N THR A 154 29.32 1.46 6.29
CA THR A 154 30.16 1.29 7.48
C THR A 154 30.57 2.64 8.08
N ALA A 155 31.29 2.61 9.20
CA ALA A 155 31.75 3.83 9.87
C ALA A 155 32.85 4.59 9.11
N GLU A 156 33.52 3.93 8.16
CA GLU A 156 34.58 4.50 7.33
C GLU A 156 34.08 5.25 6.09
N GLU A 157 32.79 5.11 5.75
CA GLU A 157 32.11 5.82 4.64
C GLU A 157 31.61 7.21 5.06
#